data_AF-A0A1X0NW23-F1
#
_entry.id   AF-A0A1X0NW23-F1
#
_cell.length_a   1.000
_cell.length_b   1.000
_cell.length_c   1.000
_cell.angle_alpha   90.00
_cell.angle_beta   90.00
_cell.angle_gamma   90.00
#
_symmetry.space_group_name_H-M   'P 1'
#
loop_
_entity.id
_entity.type
_entity.pdbx_description
1 polymer ?
#
loop_
_entity_poly.entity_id
_entity_poly.type
_entity_poly.pdbx_seq_one_letter_code
_entity_poly.pdbx_strand_id
1 'polypeptide(L)'
;MSLVLRTLFSATRPLRQQAQSAAPHTAEWMLRGVAAKIPPAGVTGAQLQAMLEDEAPHFQPSAVGALSLKDAIQSFPNMFIVETDNTGKWIVKSVGNARSSSEIDKSGALGIVDFCRSNSLVVPQGAYTSLLVAMQKTGIKDKGILRELLMSDEISRVLQVKLSLGLKPKRQPSNAYCFIDGDEIGTNAVQQMWKELNLTQESTRFVARRPTSVKHSGSDIIAPDDMPTYAILELKARELALRQSVVLQDIIYMCSSKQFAVYAEHVAKLNTFPDSDVYVCCPSKIRLVSKKQYVPL
;
A
#
# COMPACT_ATOMS: atom_id res chain seq x y z
N MET A 1 -6.68 -17.69 4.20
CA MET A 1 -5.58 -16.87 3.68
C MET A 1 -5.71 -16.75 2.17
N SER A 2 -5.79 -15.53 1.62
CA SER A 2 -5.64 -15.31 0.18
C SER A 2 -4.31 -14.61 0.02
N LEU A 3 -3.32 -15.30 -0.54
CA LEU A 3 -2.05 -14.68 -0.89
C LEU A 3 -2.29 -13.77 -2.08
N VAL A 4 -2.19 -12.45 -1.87
CA VAL A 4 -2.18 -11.50 -2.98
C VAL A 4 -0.75 -11.02 -3.12
N LEU A 5 -0.06 -11.59 -4.10
CA LEU A 5 1.23 -11.10 -4.54
C LEU A 5 0.98 -9.74 -5.22
N ARG A 6 1.51 -8.67 -4.63
CA ARG A 6 1.47 -7.33 -5.21
C ARG A 6 2.84 -7.00 -5.73
N THR A 7 2.97 -6.87 -7.04
CA THR A 7 4.19 -6.32 -7.64
C THR A 7 4.10 -4.80 -7.55
N LEU A 8 5.16 -4.21 -7.03
CA LEU A 8 5.31 -2.79 -6.73
C LEU A 8 6.52 -2.25 -7.49
N PHE A 9 6.43 -1.04 -8.02
CA PHE A 9 7.51 -0.41 -8.77
C PHE A 9 7.80 1.02 -8.33
N SER A 10 9.07 1.41 -8.33
CA SER A 10 9.47 2.80 -8.13
C SER A 10 10.60 3.15 -9.09
N ALA A 11 10.56 4.35 -9.67
CA ALA A 11 11.67 4.85 -10.49
C ALA A 11 12.76 5.39 -9.55
N THR A 12 13.87 4.67 -9.42
CA THR A 12 15.02 5.16 -8.67
C THR A 12 15.89 5.99 -9.60
N ARG A 13 16.06 7.29 -9.31
CA ARG A 13 17.17 8.04 -9.90
C ARG A 13 18.48 7.35 -9.49
N PRO A 14 19.42 7.07 -10.41
CA PRO A 14 20.75 6.65 -9.99
C PRO A 14 21.37 7.75 -9.11
N LEU A 15 21.84 7.34 -7.94
CA LEU A 15 22.62 8.16 -7.02
C LEU A 15 23.93 8.59 -7.71
N ARG A 16 24.05 9.87 -8.06
CA ARG A 16 25.36 10.53 -8.18
C ARG A 16 25.25 12.03 -7.89
N GLN A 17 25.84 12.38 -6.74
CA GLN A 17 26.53 13.60 -6.33
C GLN A 17 26.14 15.01 -6.86
N GLN A 18 26.09 15.91 -5.87
CA GLN A 18 26.43 17.34 -5.86
C GLN A 18 25.36 18.37 -6.27
N ALA A 19 24.76 18.94 -5.22
CA ALA A 19 24.90 20.34 -4.80
C ALA A 19 24.53 21.50 -5.76
N GLN A 20 23.61 22.33 -5.25
CA GLN A 20 23.51 23.81 -5.35
C GLN A 20 22.44 24.47 -6.23
N SER A 21 21.84 25.47 -5.56
CA SER A 21 20.98 26.58 -6.02
C SER A 21 19.51 26.25 -6.28
N ALA A 22 18.63 27.02 -5.63
CA ALA A 22 17.18 26.92 -5.66
C ALA A 22 16.53 27.72 -6.82
N ALA A 23 17.28 28.05 -7.87
CA ALA A 23 16.80 28.72 -9.09
C ALA A 23 16.45 27.81 -10.30
N PRO A 24 16.98 26.57 -10.48
CA PRO A 24 16.81 25.83 -11.73
C PRO A 24 15.40 25.24 -11.89
N HIS A 25 14.62 25.12 -10.82
CA HIS A 25 13.28 24.51 -10.88
C HIS A 25 12.26 25.37 -11.66
N THR A 26 12.35 26.70 -11.57
CA THR A 26 11.40 27.59 -12.24
C THR A 26 11.70 27.68 -13.74
N ALA A 27 12.98 27.79 -14.11
CA ALA A 27 13.42 27.81 -15.50
C ALA A 27 13.14 26.46 -16.20
N GLU A 28 13.40 25.33 -15.52
CA GLU A 28 13.10 24.00 -16.05
C GLU A 28 11.60 23.82 -16.32
N TRP A 29 10.73 24.31 -15.42
CA TRP A 29 9.28 24.23 -15.62
C TRP A 29 8.80 25.05 -16.82
N MET A 30 9.28 26.29 -16.96
CA MET A 30 8.95 27.15 -18.11
C MET A 30 9.39 26.51 -19.44
N LEU A 31 10.62 25.96 -19.47
CA LEU A 31 11.17 25.33 -20.65
C LEU A 31 10.46 24.02 -21.04
N ARG A 32 9.86 23.29 -20.08
CA ARG A 32 9.04 22.10 -20.39
C ARG A 32 7.79 22.46 -21.18
N GLY A 33 7.13 23.58 -20.88
CA GLY A 33 5.96 24.05 -21.63
C GLY A 33 6.31 24.28 -23.10
N VAL A 34 7.45 24.91 -23.34
CA VAL A 34 7.98 25.15 -24.70
C VAL A 34 8.39 23.84 -25.37
N ALA A 35 9.09 22.93 -24.67
CA ALA A 35 9.51 21.65 -25.23
C ALA A 35 8.33 20.76 -25.69
N ALA A 36 7.16 20.88 -25.06
CA ALA A 36 5.95 20.16 -25.46
C ALA A 36 5.34 20.68 -26.77
N LYS A 37 5.58 21.96 -27.10
CA LYS A 37 5.03 22.62 -28.31
C LYS A 37 5.96 22.53 -29.51
N ILE A 38 7.20 22.05 -29.34
CA ILE A 38 8.15 21.91 -30.44
C ILE A 38 7.72 20.78 -31.39
N PRO A 39 7.43 21.06 -32.67
CA PRO A 39 7.11 20.05 -33.66
C PRO A 39 8.24 19.01 -33.84
N PRO A 40 7.93 17.78 -34.29
CA PRO A 40 8.93 16.72 -34.46
C PRO A 40 10.06 17.05 -35.44
N ALA A 41 9.78 17.90 -36.44
CA ALA A 41 10.78 18.40 -37.38
C ALA A 41 11.84 19.31 -36.70
N GLY A 42 11.57 19.76 -35.48
CA GLY A 42 12.35 20.76 -34.76
C GLY A 42 11.99 22.19 -35.17
N VAL A 43 12.51 23.14 -34.41
CA VAL A 43 12.35 24.58 -34.65
C VAL A 43 13.72 25.24 -34.72
N THR A 44 13.84 26.29 -35.53
CA THR A 44 15.08 27.08 -35.57
C THR A 44 15.24 27.90 -34.29
N GLY A 45 16.46 28.34 -33.98
CA GLY A 45 16.72 29.20 -32.82
C GLY A 45 15.83 30.46 -32.75
N ALA A 46 15.53 31.08 -33.88
CA ALA A 46 14.63 32.25 -33.93
C ALA A 46 13.16 31.89 -33.64
N GLN A 47 12.70 30.73 -34.14
CA GLN A 47 11.35 30.23 -33.84
C GLN A 47 11.23 29.81 -32.37
N LEU A 48 12.28 29.22 -31.80
CA LEU A 48 12.31 28.89 -30.38
C LEU A 48 12.25 30.15 -29.51
N GLN A 49 12.97 31.21 -29.90
CA GLN A 49 12.91 32.49 -29.21
C GLN A 49 11.48 33.06 -29.21
N ALA A 50 10.80 33.06 -30.36
CA ALA A 50 9.40 33.50 -30.43
C ALA A 50 8.46 32.66 -29.54
N MET A 51 8.68 31.35 -29.47
CA MET A 51 7.91 30.46 -28.57
C MET A 51 8.19 30.74 -27.09
N LEU A 52 9.43 31.11 -26.74
CA LEU A 52 9.79 31.49 -25.38
C LEU A 52 9.18 32.84 -25.00
N GLU A 53 9.13 33.80 -25.91
CA GLU A 53 8.50 35.10 -25.68
C GLU A 53 6.98 34.98 -25.41
N ASP A 54 6.32 34.00 -26.04
CA ASP A 54 4.88 33.73 -25.85
C ASP A 54 4.58 32.95 -24.56
N GLU A 55 5.33 31.86 -24.31
CA GLU A 55 5.01 30.91 -23.23
C GLU A 55 5.79 31.12 -21.94
N ALA A 56 6.95 31.76 -22.04
CA ALA A 56 7.89 31.95 -20.95
C ALA A 56 8.57 33.33 -21.02
N PRO A 57 7.80 34.45 -21.03
CA PRO A 57 8.32 35.79 -21.26
C PRO A 57 9.36 36.25 -20.22
N HIS A 58 9.42 35.59 -19.07
CA HIS A 58 10.37 35.86 -17.99
C HIS A 58 11.64 35.00 -18.06
N PHE A 59 11.75 34.10 -19.04
CA PHE A 59 12.94 33.29 -19.21
C PHE A 59 14.09 34.14 -19.76
N GLN A 60 15.21 34.14 -19.04
CA GLN A 60 16.47 34.70 -19.51
C GLN A 60 17.57 33.65 -19.41
N PRO A 61 18.50 33.55 -20.40
CA PRO A 61 19.65 32.64 -20.34
C PRO A 61 20.48 32.75 -19.05
N SER A 62 20.57 33.97 -18.49
CA SER A 62 21.26 34.25 -17.23
C SER A 62 20.67 33.50 -16.03
N ALA A 63 19.36 33.17 -16.05
CA ALA A 63 18.70 32.42 -14.98
C ALA A 63 19.23 30.99 -14.82
N VAL A 64 19.88 30.47 -15.86
CA VAL A 64 20.51 29.14 -15.88
C VAL A 64 22.03 29.23 -16.04
N GLY A 65 22.60 30.42 -15.79
CA GLY A 65 24.05 30.67 -15.88
C GLY A 65 24.61 30.68 -17.31
N ALA A 66 23.76 30.80 -18.33
CA ALA A 66 24.16 30.76 -19.73
C ALA A 66 24.30 32.17 -20.33
N LEU A 67 25.28 32.33 -21.24
CA LEU A 67 25.58 33.60 -21.91
C LEU A 67 24.78 33.79 -23.21
N SER A 68 24.23 32.71 -23.75
CA SER A 68 23.38 32.75 -24.95
C SER A 68 22.18 31.81 -24.81
N LEU A 69 21.14 32.04 -25.61
CA LEU A 69 19.96 31.16 -25.64
C LEU A 69 20.34 29.74 -26.07
N LYS A 70 21.29 29.59 -26.99
CA LYS A 70 21.78 28.28 -27.43
C LYS A 70 22.41 27.52 -26.28
N ASP A 71 23.27 28.18 -25.51
CA ASP A 71 23.93 27.56 -24.34
C ASP A 71 22.91 27.23 -23.25
N ALA A 72 21.92 28.10 -23.04
CA ALA A 72 20.85 27.89 -22.05
C ALA A 72 20.03 26.63 -22.38
N ILE A 73 19.71 26.40 -23.65
CA ILE A 73 18.96 25.23 -24.12
C ILE A 73 19.83 23.97 -24.06
N GLN A 74 21.12 24.08 -24.38
CA GLN A 74 22.08 22.97 -24.25
C GLN A 74 22.29 22.53 -22.79
N SER A 75 22.08 23.41 -21.81
CA SER A 75 22.06 23.05 -20.38
C SER A 75 20.92 22.10 -19.99
N PHE A 76 19.94 21.87 -20.88
CA PHE A 76 18.84 20.91 -20.67
C PHE A 76 18.80 19.82 -21.75
N PRO A 77 19.83 18.96 -21.83
CA PRO A 77 19.92 17.89 -22.83
C PRO A 77 18.84 16.81 -22.64
N ASN A 78 18.18 16.81 -21.49
CA ASN A 78 17.04 15.95 -21.17
C ASN A 78 15.72 16.44 -21.78
N MET A 79 15.66 17.69 -22.26
CA MET A 79 14.46 18.29 -22.85
C MET A 79 14.65 18.65 -24.32
N PHE A 80 15.85 19.08 -24.69
CA PHE A 80 16.15 19.57 -26.02
C PHE A 80 17.36 18.86 -26.64
N ILE A 81 17.25 18.59 -27.93
CA ILE A 81 18.34 18.14 -28.80
C ILE A 81 18.65 19.30 -29.73
N VAL A 82 19.88 19.81 -29.65
CA VAL A 82 20.35 20.91 -30.50
C VAL A 82 21.23 20.36 -31.62
N GLU A 83 20.72 20.39 -32.84
CA GLU A 83 21.46 20.06 -34.05
C GLU A 83 21.97 21.37 -34.66
N THR A 84 23.26 21.45 -35.00
CA THR A 84 23.82 22.61 -35.71
C THR A 84 24.19 22.18 -37.12
N ASP A 85 23.73 22.91 -38.12
CA ASP A 85 24.09 22.66 -39.51
C ASP A 85 25.44 23.31 -39.87
N ASN A 86 25.96 22.93 -41.03
CA ASN A 86 27.26 23.43 -41.54
C ASN A 86 27.26 24.94 -41.86
N THR A 87 26.10 25.61 -41.76
CA THR A 87 25.96 27.06 -41.96
C THR A 87 25.89 27.83 -40.63
N GLY A 88 26.00 27.15 -39.50
CA GLY A 88 25.90 27.72 -38.16
C GLY A 88 24.48 27.97 -37.68
N LYS A 89 23.46 27.62 -38.47
CA LYS A 89 22.06 27.60 -38.01
C LYS A 89 21.83 26.35 -37.18
N TRP A 90 21.03 26.50 -36.14
CA TRP A 90 20.74 25.40 -35.22
C TRP A 90 19.25 25.16 -35.12
N ILE A 91 18.91 23.88 -35.05
CA ILE A 91 17.56 23.35 -34.94
C ILE A 91 17.45 22.68 -33.57
N VAL A 92 16.35 22.98 -32.89
CA VAL A 92 16.02 22.41 -31.59
C VAL A 92 14.88 21.45 -31.76
N LYS A 93 15.12 20.19 -31.39
CA LYS A 93 14.10 19.15 -31.32
C LYS A 93 13.81 18.86 -29.86
N SER A 94 12.54 18.61 -29.54
CA SER A 94 12.18 18.08 -28.24
C SER A 94 12.61 16.62 -28.16
N VAL A 95 13.25 16.23 -27.05
CA VAL A 95 13.66 14.83 -26.78
C VAL A 95 12.46 13.88 -26.85
N GLY A 96 11.24 14.38 -26.60
CA GLY A 96 10.00 13.60 -26.70
C GLY A 96 9.55 13.26 -28.14
N ASN A 97 10.01 14.00 -29.16
CA ASN A 97 9.51 13.87 -30.54
C ASN A 97 10.54 13.28 -31.54
N ALA A 98 11.78 13.03 -31.13
CA ALA A 98 12.84 12.47 -32.00
C ALA A 98 12.79 10.92 -32.14
N ARG A 99 11.60 10.33 -32.11
CA ARG A 99 11.38 8.91 -32.46
C ARG A 99 10.15 8.80 -33.35
N SER A 100 10.34 9.01 -34.65
CA SER A 100 9.37 8.57 -35.67
C SER A 100 10.10 7.81 -36.77
N SER A 101 10.12 6.49 -36.63
CA SER A 101 10.18 5.49 -37.72
C SER A 101 10.39 4.10 -37.13
N SER A 102 9.37 3.64 -36.43
CA SER A 102 8.96 2.24 -36.40
C SER A 102 7.62 2.25 -35.70
N GLU A 103 6.63 1.60 -36.31
CA GLU A 103 5.46 1.13 -35.60
C GLU A 103 5.93 0.14 -34.53
N ILE A 104 6.40 0.67 -33.40
CA ILE A 104 6.54 -0.07 -32.17
C ILE A 104 5.31 0.35 -31.39
N ASP A 105 4.30 -0.51 -31.49
CA ASP A 105 3.27 -0.66 -30.48
C ASP A 105 3.81 -0.19 -29.12
N LYS A 106 3.28 0.90 -28.57
CA LYS A 106 3.54 1.32 -27.18
C LYS A 106 2.87 0.34 -26.21
N SER A 107 3.01 -0.95 -26.45
CA SER A 107 2.40 -2.08 -25.78
C SER A 107 3.54 -2.90 -25.18
N GLY A 108 3.84 -2.68 -23.89
CA GLY A 108 4.87 -3.45 -23.21
C GLY A 108 5.47 -2.75 -22.01
N ALA A 109 6.54 -3.35 -21.47
CA ALA A 109 7.09 -2.99 -20.16
C ALA A 109 7.61 -1.54 -20.09
N LEU A 110 8.03 -0.98 -21.23
CA LEU A 110 8.46 0.42 -21.34
C LEU A 110 7.35 1.43 -21.01
N GLY A 111 6.09 1.12 -21.33
CA GLY A 111 4.97 2.00 -20.96
C GLY A 111 4.79 2.13 -19.44
N ILE A 112 5.11 1.05 -18.70
CA ILE A 112 5.10 1.06 -17.23
C ILE A 112 6.26 1.88 -16.68
N VAL A 113 7.44 1.79 -17.30
CA VAL A 113 8.61 2.61 -16.94
C VAL A 113 8.29 4.09 -17.09
N ASP A 114 7.72 4.50 -18.23
CA ASP A 114 7.38 5.90 -18.49
C ASP A 114 6.30 6.40 -17.53
N PHE A 115 5.26 5.60 -17.26
CA PHE A 115 4.26 5.92 -16.24
C PHE A 115 4.89 6.11 -14.85
N CYS A 116 5.76 5.19 -14.40
CA CYS A 116 6.42 5.30 -13.11
C CYS A 116 7.34 6.53 -13.05
N ARG A 117 8.00 6.89 -14.15
CA ARG A 117 8.82 8.10 -14.25
C ARG A 117 7.97 9.36 -14.13
N SER A 118 6.87 9.46 -14.86
CA SER A 118 5.93 10.59 -14.75
C SER A 118 5.28 10.69 -13.37
N ASN A 119 4.91 9.54 -12.78
CA ASN A 119 4.27 9.49 -11.47
C ASN A 119 5.24 9.80 -10.31
N SER A 120 6.55 9.58 -10.49
CA SER A 120 7.57 9.94 -9.50
C SER A 120 7.70 11.45 -9.25
N LEU A 121 7.13 12.28 -10.13
CA LEU A 121 7.04 13.73 -9.96
C LEU A 121 5.91 14.15 -9.01
N VAL A 122 4.91 13.29 -8.79
CA VAL A 122 3.70 13.56 -8.01
C VAL A 122 3.72 12.80 -6.68
N VAL A 123 4.31 11.62 -6.65
CA VAL A 123 4.35 10.75 -5.47
C VAL A 123 5.68 10.94 -4.73
N PRO A 124 5.68 10.97 -3.37
CA PRO A 124 6.90 11.11 -2.57
C PRO A 124 8.03 10.15 -3.00
N GLN A 125 9.26 10.64 -2.95
CA GLN A 125 10.45 9.83 -3.28
C GLN A 125 10.48 8.54 -2.43
N GLY A 126 10.72 7.41 -3.08
CA GLY A 126 10.75 6.08 -2.43
C GLY A 126 9.39 5.39 -2.29
N ALA A 127 8.29 6.04 -2.70
CA ALA A 127 7.01 5.38 -2.79
C ALA A 127 6.94 4.44 -4.01
N TYR A 128 6.27 3.30 -3.82
CA TYR A 128 6.07 2.32 -4.88
C TYR A 128 4.62 2.34 -5.38
N THR A 129 4.46 2.19 -6.70
CA THR A 129 3.16 2.04 -7.37
C THR A 129 2.86 0.58 -7.68
N SER A 130 1.61 0.15 -7.52
CA SER A 130 1.19 -1.22 -7.86
C SER A 130 1.17 -1.47 -9.37
N LEU A 131 1.59 -2.67 -9.79
CA LEU A 131 1.53 -3.15 -11.18
C LEU A 131 0.15 -2.98 -11.79
N LEU A 132 -0.89 -3.35 -11.05
CA LEU A 132 -2.26 -3.29 -11.55
C LEU A 132 -2.69 -1.85 -11.85
N VAL A 133 -2.28 -0.90 -11.00
CA VAL A 133 -2.52 0.53 -11.23
C VAL A 133 -1.74 1.02 -12.44
N ALA A 134 -0.48 0.63 -12.57
CA ALA A 134 0.34 0.98 -13.72
C ALA A 134 -0.26 0.45 -15.02
N MET A 135 -0.59 -0.85 -15.08
CA MET A 135 -1.24 -1.49 -16.24
C MET A 135 -2.58 -0.84 -16.61
N GLN A 136 -3.40 -0.49 -15.62
CA GLN A 136 -4.68 0.19 -15.87
C GLN A 136 -4.47 1.58 -16.47
N LYS A 137 -3.47 2.33 -15.98
CA LYS A 137 -3.16 3.68 -16.45
C LYS A 137 -2.46 3.69 -17.81
N THR A 138 -1.69 2.67 -18.11
CA THR A 138 -0.99 2.53 -19.39
C THR A 138 -1.80 1.76 -20.43
N GLY A 139 -2.97 1.22 -20.06
CA GLY A 139 -3.82 0.44 -20.97
C GLY A 139 -3.26 -0.93 -21.34
N ILE A 140 -2.21 -1.41 -20.65
CA ILE A 140 -1.55 -2.69 -20.95
C ILE A 140 -2.40 -3.84 -20.41
N LYS A 141 -2.80 -4.75 -21.31
CA LYS A 141 -3.56 -5.96 -20.98
C LYS A 141 -2.74 -7.25 -21.05
N ASP A 142 -1.48 -7.15 -21.48
CA ASP A 142 -0.61 -8.31 -21.62
C ASP A 142 -0.28 -8.95 -20.26
N LYS A 143 -0.49 -10.27 -20.18
CA LYS A 143 -0.17 -11.09 -19.00
C LYS A 143 1.32 -11.44 -18.94
N GLY A 144 2.04 -11.37 -20.06
CA GLY A 144 3.49 -11.60 -20.16
C GLY A 144 4.35 -10.47 -19.59
N ILE A 145 3.75 -9.30 -19.38
CA ILE A 145 4.42 -8.05 -18.95
C ILE A 145 5.28 -8.20 -17.69
N LEU A 146 4.85 -9.04 -16.74
CA LEU A 146 5.60 -9.26 -15.50
C LEU A 146 6.95 -9.93 -15.76
N ARG A 147 6.99 -10.88 -16.69
CA ARG A 147 8.22 -11.56 -17.06
C ARG A 147 9.18 -10.59 -17.74
N GLU A 148 8.67 -9.74 -18.62
CA GLU A 148 9.46 -8.71 -19.31
C GLU A 148 10.06 -7.71 -18.31
N LEU A 149 9.27 -7.21 -17.34
CA LEU A 149 9.73 -6.29 -16.29
C LEU A 149 10.79 -6.90 -15.36
N LEU A 150 10.77 -8.23 -15.15
CA LEU A 150 11.71 -8.93 -14.27
C LEU A 150 12.97 -9.40 -14.99
N MET A 151 12.87 -9.74 -16.28
CA MET A 151 13.96 -10.37 -17.04
C MET A 151 14.73 -9.40 -17.93
N SER A 152 14.26 -8.15 -18.08
CA SER A 152 14.96 -7.14 -18.87
C SER A 152 15.99 -6.38 -18.04
N ASP A 153 17.27 -6.55 -18.39
CA ASP A 153 18.40 -5.85 -17.78
C ASP A 153 18.37 -4.33 -18.02
N GLU A 154 17.73 -3.88 -19.10
CA GLU A 154 17.59 -2.45 -19.40
C GLU A 154 16.55 -1.80 -18.48
N ILE A 155 15.47 -2.52 -18.18
CA ILE A 155 14.38 -2.03 -17.34
C ILE A 155 14.77 -2.06 -15.86
N SER A 156 15.47 -3.11 -15.42
CA SER A 156 15.92 -3.25 -14.04
C SER A 156 16.87 -2.13 -13.58
N ARG A 157 17.57 -1.48 -14.52
CA ARG A 157 18.44 -0.31 -14.26
C ARG A 157 17.67 0.97 -13.93
N VAL A 158 16.43 1.10 -14.40
CA VAL A 158 15.64 2.35 -14.30
C VAL A 158 14.37 2.19 -13.47
N LEU A 159 13.95 0.95 -13.22
CA LEU A 159 12.74 0.61 -12.49
C LEU A 159 13.07 -0.41 -11.40
N GLN A 160 12.91 0.01 -10.14
CA GLN A 160 13.03 -0.90 -9.02
C GLN A 160 11.73 -1.69 -8.89
N VAL A 161 11.81 -3.01 -9.09
CA VAL A 161 10.70 -3.94 -8.90
C VAL A 161 10.77 -4.56 -7.49
N LYS A 162 9.67 -4.48 -6.73
CA LYS A 162 9.52 -5.15 -5.43
C LYS A 162 8.32 -6.07 -5.45
N LEU A 163 8.54 -7.34 -5.10
CA LEU A 163 7.47 -8.27 -4.81
C LEU A 163 7.03 -8.05 -3.36
N SER A 164 5.83 -7.53 -3.16
CA SER A 164 5.22 -7.35 -1.84
C SER A 164 4.17 -8.43 -1.61
N LEU A 165 4.34 -9.18 -0.53
CA LEU A 165 3.32 -10.10 -0.04
C LEU A 165 2.33 -9.32 0.82
N GLY A 166 1.22 -8.91 0.22
CA GLY A 166 0.10 -8.38 0.95
C GLY A 166 -0.69 -9.53 1.58
N LEU A 167 -0.37 -9.91 2.81
CA LEU A 167 -1.25 -10.77 3.61
C LEU A 167 -2.48 -9.94 4.02
N LYS A 168 -3.45 -9.82 3.11
CA LYS A 168 -4.77 -9.36 3.52
C LYS A 168 -5.36 -10.45 4.42
N PRO A 169 -5.69 -10.17 5.69
CA PRO A 169 -6.48 -11.10 6.48
C PRO A 169 -7.75 -11.41 5.69
N LYS A 170 -8.14 -12.70 5.62
CA LYS A 170 -9.34 -13.13 4.87
C LYS A 170 -10.63 -12.48 5.41
N ARG A 171 -10.56 -11.84 6.58
CA ARG A 171 -11.66 -11.20 7.31
C ARG A 171 -11.31 -9.72 7.56
N GLN A 172 -12.29 -8.83 7.46
CA GLN A 172 -12.12 -7.45 7.91
C GLN A 172 -11.75 -7.42 9.40
N PRO A 173 -11.06 -6.38 9.90
CA PRO A 173 -10.83 -6.24 11.33
C PRO A 173 -12.16 -6.28 12.07
N SER A 174 -12.28 -7.15 13.06
CA SER A 174 -13.51 -7.29 13.85
C SER A 174 -13.29 -6.76 15.26
N ASN A 175 -14.26 -5.99 15.76
CA ASN A 175 -14.37 -5.64 17.16
C ASN A 175 -15.17 -6.74 17.85
N ALA A 176 -14.62 -7.34 18.91
CA ALA A 176 -15.24 -8.46 19.59
C ALA A 176 -15.16 -8.34 21.12
N TYR A 177 -16.06 -9.04 21.80
CA TYR A 177 -15.91 -9.39 23.22
C TYR A 177 -15.23 -10.75 23.32
N CYS A 178 -14.03 -10.77 23.89
CA CYS A 178 -13.19 -11.95 24.00
C CYS A 178 -13.13 -12.45 25.45
N PHE A 179 -13.65 -13.64 25.69
CA PHE A 179 -13.59 -14.35 26.97
C PHE A 179 -12.51 -15.43 26.90
N ILE A 180 -11.44 -15.27 27.67
CA ILE A 180 -10.19 -16.03 27.52
C ILE A 180 -9.95 -16.89 28.76
N ASP A 181 -9.88 -18.20 28.57
CA ASP A 181 -9.48 -19.16 29.61
C ASP A 181 -7.96 -19.18 29.74
N GLY A 182 -7.45 -18.28 30.57
CA GLY A 182 -6.04 -18.12 30.87
C GLY A 182 -5.42 -19.23 31.72
N ASP A 183 -6.18 -20.26 32.13
CA ASP A 183 -5.66 -21.35 32.95
C ASP A 183 -4.66 -22.23 32.19
N GLU A 184 -5.07 -22.67 31.00
CA GLU A 184 -4.29 -23.60 30.18
C GLU A 184 -3.70 -22.94 28.92
N ILE A 185 -4.10 -21.72 28.60
CA ILE A 185 -3.61 -21.00 27.42
C ILE A 185 -2.56 -19.95 27.79
N GLY A 186 -1.40 -20.02 27.14
CA GLY A 186 -0.34 -19.04 27.33
C GLY A 186 -0.62 -17.73 26.59
N THR A 187 0.00 -16.64 27.08
CA THR A 187 -0.09 -15.29 26.48
C THR A 187 0.25 -15.27 25.00
N ASN A 188 1.31 -15.96 24.60
CA ASN A 188 1.75 -16.02 23.21
C ASN A 188 0.70 -16.64 22.29
N ALA A 189 0.02 -17.70 22.75
CA ALA A 189 -1.04 -18.34 21.99
C ALA A 189 -2.26 -17.41 21.85
N VAL A 190 -2.62 -16.69 22.91
CA VAL A 190 -3.67 -15.66 22.86
C VAL A 190 -3.32 -14.57 21.85
N GLN A 191 -2.09 -14.06 21.85
CA GLN A 191 -1.64 -13.03 20.89
C GLN A 191 -1.65 -13.53 19.45
N GLN A 192 -1.26 -14.79 19.22
CA GLN A 192 -1.34 -15.40 17.89
C GLN A 192 -2.79 -15.51 17.41
N MET A 193 -3.68 -16.05 18.25
CA MET A 193 -5.10 -16.13 17.92
C MET A 193 -5.72 -14.75 17.69
N TRP A 194 -5.35 -13.75 18.50
CA TRP A 194 -5.79 -12.36 18.32
C TRP A 194 -5.46 -11.81 16.94
N LYS A 195 -4.21 -12.06 16.48
CA LYS A 195 -3.74 -11.67 15.15
C LYS A 195 -4.43 -12.47 14.04
N GLU A 196 -4.61 -13.78 14.21
CA GLU A 196 -5.23 -14.64 13.20
C GLU A 196 -6.73 -14.36 13.02
N LEU A 197 -7.42 -14.02 14.10
CA LEU A 197 -8.80 -13.56 14.10
C LEU A 197 -8.94 -12.12 13.60
N ASN A 198 -7.81 -11.42 13.40
CA ASN A 198 -7.76 -10.04 12.95
C ASN A 198 -8.54 -9.09 13.88
N LEU A 199 -8.36 -9.26 15.20
CA LEU A 199 -9.03 -8.45 16.21
C LEU A 199 -8.34 -7.09 16.38
N THR A 200 -9.13 -6.04 16.53
CA THR A 200 -8.65 -4.67 16.75
C THR A 200 -8.28 -4.42 18.21
N GLN A 201 -7.65 -3.28 18.50
CA GLN A 201 -7.41 -2.81 19.87
C GLN A 201 -8.69 -2.37 20.60
N GLU A 202 -9.77 -2.10 19.87
CA GLU A 202 -11.09 -1.74 20.44
C GLU A 202 -11.85 -2.97 20.96
N SER A 203 -11.35 -4.18 20.67
CA SER A 203 -11.92 -5.42 21.20
C SER A 203 -11.71 -5.51 22.72
N THR A 204 -12.74 -5.93 23.43
CA THR A 204 -12.70 -6.08 24.88
C THR A 204 -12.18 -7.46 25.25
N ARG A 205 -11.26 -7.54 26.22
CA ARG A 205 -10.68 -8.80 26.71
C ARG A 205 -11.05 -9.05 28.17
N PHE A 206 -11.58 -10.23 28.46
CA PHE A 206 -11.77 -10.76 29.81
C PHE A 206 -10.95 -12.04 29.93
N VAL A 207 -9.92 -12.03 30.77
CA VAL A 207 -9.08 -13.21 31.01
C VAL A 207 -9.41 -13.75 32.40
N ALA A 208 -9.82 -15.01 32.49
CA ALA A 208 -9.95 -15.71 33.77
C ALA A 208 -8.85 -16.77 33.89
N ARG A 209 -8.14 -16.81 35.02
CA ARG A 209 -7.06 -17.79 35.26
C ARG A 209 -7.02 -18.21 36.71
N ARG A 210 -6.42 -19.37 37.01
CA ARG A 210 -6.07 -19.72 38.40
C ARG A 210 -4.91 -18.86 38.91
N PRO A 211 -4.76 -18.71 40.25
CA PRO A 211 -3.66 -17.97 40.85
C PRO A 211 -2.29 -18.45 40.39
N THR A 212 -2.13 -19.77 40.26
CA THR A 212 -0.90 -20.47 39.86
C THR A 212 -0.56 -20.38 38.37
N SER A 213 -1.53 -19.99 37.54
CA SER A 213 -1.39 -19.99 36.09
C SER A 213 -0.70 -18.73 35.59
N VAL A 214 -0.14 -18.80 34.37
CA VAL A 214 0.66 -17.71 33.80
C VAL A 214 -0.17 -16.43 33.72
N LYS A 215 0.38 -15.32 34.23
CA LYS A 215 -0.26 -14.01 34.17
C LYS A 215 -0.26 -13.47 32.75
N HIS A 216 -1.44 -13.04 32.27
CA HIS A 216 -1.61 -12.39 30.98
C HIS A 216 -1.54 -10.87 31.09
N SER A 217 -2.17 -10.30 32.10
CA SER A 217 -2.24 -8.87 32.33
C SER A 217 -2.46 -8.51 33.80
N GLY A 218 -2.37 -7.23 34.15
CA GLY A 218 -2.74 -6.74 35.48
C GLY A 218 -4.24 -6.82 35.78
N SER A 219 -5.07 -6.95 34.74
CA SER A 219 -6.53 -6.98 34.80
C SER A 219 -7.13 -8.38 34.71
N ASP A 220 -6.31 -9.42 34.88
CA ASP A 220 -6.79 -10.81 34.87
C ASP A 220 -7.72 -11.06 36.05
N ILE A 221 -8.83 -11.75 35.79
CA ILE A 221 -9.75 -12.22 36.82
C ILE A 221 -9.16 -13.50 37.41
N ILE A 222 -8.88 -13.46 38.71
CA ILE A 222 -8.32 -14.61 39.42
C ILE A 222 -9.47 -15.50 39.88
N ALA A 223 -9.47 -16.74 39.42
CA ALA A 223 -10.45 -17.73 39.82
C ALA A 223 -10.18 -18.22 41.25
N PRO A 224 -11.22 -18.33 42.10
CA PRO A 224 -11.14 -19.08 43.35
C PRO A 224 -10.73 -20.53 43.10
N ASP A 225 -10.03 -21.15 44.06
CA ASP A 225 -9.48 -22.51 43.90
C ASP A 225 -10.55 -23.59 43.71
N ASP A 226 -11.75 -23.37 44.25
CA ASP A 226 -12.94 -24.22 44.17
C ASP A 226 -13.78 -23.99 42.91
N MET A 227 -13.45 -22.99 42.09
CA MET A 227 -14.24 -22.61 40.91
C MET A 227 -13.43 -22.76 39.61
N PRO A 228 -13.93 -23.50 38.61
CA PRO A 228 -13.26 -23.57 37.33
C PRO A 228 -13.33 -22.22 36.58
N THR A 229 -12.29 -21.88 35.84
CA THR A 229 -12.19 -20.63 35.07
C THR A 229 -13.34 -20.43 34.09
N TYR A 230 -13.82 -21.51 33.47
CA TYR A 230 -14.96 -21.44 32.56
C TYR A 230 -16.24 -20.93 33.22
N ALA A 231 -16.47 -21.22 34.51
CA ALA A 231 -17.67 -20.75 35.22
C ALA A 231 -17.64 -19.23 35.44
N ILE A 232 -16.44 -18.68 35.64
CA ILE A 232 -16.24 -17.22 35.77
C ILE A 232 -16.48 -16.53 34.43
N LEU A 233 -15.98 -17.09 33.34
CA LEU A 233 -16.20 -16.56 32.01
C LEU A 233 -17.68 -16.67 31.59
N GLU A 234 -18.35 -17.76 31.97
CA GLU A 234 -19.79 -17.90 31.80
C GLU A 234 -20.54 -16.77 32.52
N LEU A 235 -20.23 -16.53 33.81
CA LEU A 235 -20.85 -15.47 34.59
C LEU A 235 -20.61 -14.09 33.97
N LYS A 236 -19.39 -13.83 33.48
CA LYS A 236 -19.04 -12.56 32.83
C LYS A 236 -19.75 -12.36 31.50
N ALA A 237 -19.93 -13.42 30.72
CA ALA A 237 -20.72 -13.37 29.50
C ALA A 237 -22.21 -13.10 29.80
N ARG A 238 -22.75 -13.74 30.84
CA ARG A 238 -24.12 -13.47 31.31
C ARG A 238 -24.29 -12.04 31.80
N GLU A 239 -23.32 -11.52 32.54
CA GLU A 239 -23.30 -10.12 33.00
C GLU A 239 -23.32 -9.14 31.81
N LEU A 240 -22.57 -9.42 30.74
CA LEU A 240 -22.60 -8.63 29.51
C LEU A 240 -23.99 -8.64 28.86
N ALA A 241 -24.58 -9.83 28.69
CA ALA A 241 -25.89 -10.00 28.09
C ALA A 241 -27.01 -9.30 28.88
N LEU A 242 -26.89 -9.24 30.20
CA LEU A 242 -27.86 -8.54 31.06
C LEU A 242 -27.67 -7.02 31.07
N ARG A 243 -26.44 -6.53 30.89
CA ARG A 243 -26.14 -5.09 30.88
C ARG A 243 -26.41 -4.43 29.54
N GLN A 244 -26.22 -5.15 28.45
CA GLN A 244 -26.38 -4.63 27.09
C GLN A 244 -27.52 -5.39 26.42
N SER A 245 -28.64 -4.69 26.18
CA SER A 245 -29.81 -5.27 25.51
C SER A 245 -29.55 -5.62 24.05
N VAL A 246 -28.57 -4.97 23.41
CA VAL A 246 -28.16 -5.23 22.03
C VAL A 246 -26.63 -5.27 21.99
N VAL A 247 -26.08 -6.39 21.52
CA VAL A 247 -24.63 -6.57 21.33
C VAL A 247 -24.39 -6.83 19.86
N LEU A 248 -23.75 -5.89 19.16
CA LEU A 248 -23.50 -6.00 17.71
C LEU A 248 -22.12 -6.57 17.39
N GLN A 249 -21.24 -6.63 18.40
CA GLN A 249 -19.91 -7.20 18.30
C GLN A 249 -19.95 -8.73 18.34
N ASP A 250 -18.97 -9.37 17.70
CA ASP A 250 -18.81 -10.82 17.81
C ASP A 250 -18.45 -11.21 19.25
N ILE A 251 -18.93 -12.37 19.69
CA ILE A 251 -18.56 -12.97 20.98
C ILE A 251 -17.58 -14.11 20.72
N ILE A 252 -16.42 -14.10 21.37
CA ILE A 252 -15.36 -15.08 21.13
C ILE A 252 -14.91 -15.66 22.46
N TYR A 253 -15.07 -16.97 22.64
CA TYR A 253 -14.45 -17.71 23.72
C TYR A 253 -13.12 -18.31 23.25
N MET A 254 -12.03 -17.95 23.91
CA MET A 254 -10.68 -18.46 23.63
C MET A 254 -10.28 -19.44 24.73
N CYS A 255 -9.93 -20.66 24.35
CA CYS A 255 -9.60 -21.72 25.31
C CYS A 255 -8.49 -22.64 24.79
N SER A 256 -8.02 -23.55 25.65
CA SER A 256 -7.12 -24.62 25.22
C SER A 256 -7.85 -25.63 24.34
N SER A 257 -7.10 -26.40 23.54
CA SER A 257 -7.68 -27.47 22.73
C SER A 257 -8.36 -28.56 23.58
N LYS A 258 -7.95 -28.73 24.84
CA LYS A 258 -8.56 -29.71 25.77
C LYS A 258 -9.95 -29.27 26.21
N GLN A 259 -10.13 -27.97 26.45
CA GLN A 259 -11.39 -27.40 26.91
C GLN A 259 -12.34 -26.99 25.78
N PHE A 260 -11.91 -27.11 24.52
CA PHE A 260 -12.70 -26.68 23.36
C PHE A 260 -14.12 -27.24 23.35
N ALA A 261 -14.29 -28.53 23.68
CA ALA A 261 -15.61 -29.16 23.74
C ALA A 261 -16.48 -28.55 24.85
N VAL A 262 -15.93 -28.33 26.04
CA VAL A 262 -16.62 -27.69 27.18
C VAL A 262 -17.12 -26.30 26.77
N TYR A 263 -16.27 -25.49 26.15
CA TYR A 263 -16.69 -24.16 25.70
C TYR A 263 -17.72 -24.21 24.58
N ALA A 264 -17.52 -25.05 23.56
CA ALA A 264 -18.39 -25.11 22.38
C ALA A 264 -19.76 -25.74 22.64
N GLU A 265 -19.85 -26.65 23.61
CA GLU A 265 -21.06 -27.45 23.85
C GLU A 265 -21.79 -27.03 25.11
N HIS A 266 -21.11 -26.38 26.06
CA HIS A 266 -21.69 -25.93 27.32
C HIS A 266 -21.68 -24.40 27.43
N VAL A 267 -20.50 -23.80 27.68
CA VAL A 267 -20.37 -22.39 28.07
C VAL A 267 -20.99 -21.43 27.04
N ALA A 268 -20.63 -21.59 25.77
CA ALA A 268 -21.09 -20.71 24.70
C ALA A 268 -22.57 -20.93 24.33
N LYS A 269 -23.13 -22.11 24.63
CA LYS A 269 -24.55 -22.38 24.39
C LYS A 269 -25.45 -21.85 25.51
N LEU A 270 -24.95 -21.82 26.74
CA LEU A 270 -25.67 -21.29 27.90
C LEU A 270 -25.82 -19.77 27.88
N ASN A 271 -24.97 -19.07 27.12
CA ASN A 271 -25.02 -17.62 26.95
C ASN A 271 -25.51 -17.28 25.55
N THR A 272 -26.78 -16.90 25.46
CA THR A 272 -27.40 -16.53 24.19
C THR A 272 -27.19 -15.05 23.87
N PHE A 273 -26.59 -14.76 22.73
CA PHE A 273 -26.48 -13.42 22.16
C PHE A 273 -27.22 -13.40 20.82
N PRO A 274 -28.47 -12.90 20.77
CA PRO A 274 -29.27 -12.96 19.55
C PRO A 274 -28.71 -12.07 18.45
N ASP A 275 -28.05 -10.96 18.79
CA ASP A 275 -27.56 -9.97 17.83
C ASP A 275 -26.10 -10.21 17.37
N SER A 276 -25.42 -11.21 17.95
CA SER A 276 -23.99 -11.49 17.73
C SER A 276 -23.76 -12.89 17.16
N ASP A 277 -22.70 -13.04 16.35
CA ASP A 277 -22.12 -14.36 16.11
C ASP A 277 -21.27 -14.77 17.32
N VAL A 278 -21.46 -16.00 17.80
CA VAL A 278 -20.76 -16.57 18.94
C VAL A 278 -19.79 -17.65 18.47
N TYR A 279 -18.50 -17.43 18.69
CA TYR A 279 -17.42 -18.32 18.31
C TYR A 279 -16.73 -18.93 19.53
N VAL A 280 -16.24 -20.15 19.37
CA VAL A 280 -15.26 -20.78 20.26
C VAL A 280 -14.01 -21.08 19.44
N CYS A 281 -12.87 -20.65 19.96
CA CYS A 281 -11.57 -20.87 19.34
C CYS A 281 -10.54 -21.43 20.34
N CYS A 282 -9.65 -22.23 19.78
CA CYS A 282 -8.37 -22.61 20.37
C CYS A 282 -7.29 -22.46 19.29
N PRO A 283 -6.00 -22.63 19.62
CA PRO A 283 -4.91 -22.38 18.67
C PRO A 283 -4.99 -23.18 17.36
N SER A 284 -5.67 -24.32 17.34
CA SER A 284 -5.79 -25.18 16.16
C SER A 284 -7.19 -25.20 15.53
N LYS A 285 -8.21 -24.61 16.16
CA LYS A 285 -9.61 -24.81 15.75
C LYS A 285 -10.47 -23.60 16.07
N ILE A 286 -11.41 -23.31 15.18
CA ILE A 286 -12.50 -22.35 15.40
C ILE A 286 -13.83 -22.99 15.05
N ARG A 287 -14.87 -22.69 15.83
CA ARG A 287 -16.25 -23.12 15.58
C ARG A 287 -17.19 -21.95 15.85
N LEU A 288 -18.11 -21.72 14.92
CA LEU A 288 -19.29 -20.89 15.12
C LEU A 288 -20.32 -21.73 15.89
N VAL A 289 -20.67 -21.31 17.10
CA VAL A 289 -21.59 -22.01 18.01
C VAL A 289 -23.01 -21.49 17.87
N SER A 290 -23.17 -20.17 17.85
CA SER A 290 -24.46 -19.51 17.60
C SER A 290 -24.28 -18.46 16.51
N LYS A 291 -25.24 -18.40 15.59
CA LYS A 291 -25.31 -17.33 14.59
C LYS A 291 -26.20 -16.23 15.10
N LYS A 292 -25.89 -14.98 14.74
CA LYS A 292 -26.82 -13.87 14.93
C LYS A 292 -28.17 -14.17 14.27
N GLN A 293 -29.24 -13.86 14.97
CA GLN A 293 -30.60 -13.97 14.50
C GLN A 293 -30.93 -12.67 13.76
N TYR A 294 -31.15 -12.76 12.45
CA TYR A 294 -31.68 -11.64 11.69
C TYR A 294 -33.15 -11.47 12.05
N VAL A 295 -33.48 -10.42 12.80
CA VAL A 295 -34.85 -9.92 12.88
C VAL A 295 -35.05 -9.06 11.63
N PRO A 296 -35.94 -9.43 10.69
CA PRO A 296 -36.32 -8.53 9.61
C PRO A 296 -36.97 -7.29 10.24
N LEU A 297 -36.40 -6.12 9.97
CA LEU A 297 -37.05 -4.83 10.25
C LEU A 297 -38.24 -4.62 9.32
#